data_AF-A0A1F8TTR0-F1
#
_entry.id   AF-A0A1F8TTR0-F1
#
_cell.length_a   1.000
_cell.length_b   1.000
_cell.length_c   1.000
_cell.angle_alpha   90.00
_cell.angle_beta   90.00
_cell.angle_gamma   90.00
#
_symmetry.space_group_name_H-M   'P 1'
#
loop_
_entity.id
_entity.type
_entity.pdbx_description
1 polymer ?
#
loop_
_entity_poly.entity_id
_entity_poly.type
_entity_poly.pdbx_seq_one_letter_code
_entity_poly.pdbx_strand_id
1 'polypeptide(L)'
;MSKGGQGYASFKWYDSKAMDYLETLPANIAIYTNEPGAVYLYTGRGCRVLSERVDPVTGIAWDNFDEGVAFVRNDVRSGYAVLVLFDVDGVDQSELAQLTDGLVLIMKSGGDAVYYAPP
;
A
#
# COMPACT_ATOMS: atom_id res chain seq x y z
N MET A 1 -23.01 5.20 -20.12
CA MET A 1 -22.05 6.07 -19.42
C MET A 1 -22.14 5.76 -17.93
N SER A 2 -21.36 4.81 -17.45
CA SER A 2 -21.37 4.41 -16.05
C SER A 2 -20.36 5.27 -15.30
N LYS A 3 -20.86 6.18 -14.45
CA LYS A 3 -20.10 6.73 -13.31
C LYS A 3 -19.89 5.59 -12.31
N GLY A 4 -18.99 4.66 -12.61
CA GLY A 4 -18.63 3.54 -11.75
C GLY A 4 -17.16 3.66 -11.43
N GLY A 5 -16.80 4.00 -10.20
CA GLY A 5 -15.38 3.97 -9.82
C GLY A 5 -15.05 4.50 -8.44
N GLN A 6 -15.78 5.48 -7.91
CA GLN A 6 -15.37 6.11 -6.64
C GLN A 6 -15.98 5.48 -5.37
N GLY A 7 -16.97 4.58 -5.50
CA GLY A 7 -17.69 4.01 -4.35
C GLY A 7 -17.61 2.49 -4.21
N TYR A 8 -17.09 1.75 -5.19
CA TYR A 8 -17.16 0.28 -5.19
C TYR A 8 -16.08 -0.39 -4.33
N ALA A 9 -15.04 0.34 -3.93
CA ALA A 9 -14.00 -0.16 -3.04
C ALA A 9 -14.40 -0.09 -1.54
N SER A 10 -15.38 0.75 -1.19
CA SER A 10 -15.73 1.06 0.21
C SER A 10 -16.35 -0.09 1.02
N PHE A 11 -16.86 -1.15 0.37
CA PHE A 11 -17.56 -2.24 1.10
C PHE A 11 -16.69 -3.48 1.34
N LYS A 12 -15.55 -3.62 0.65
CA LYS A 12 -14.68 -4.80 0.81
C LYS A 12 -13.73 -4.70 2.01
N TRP A 13 -13.36 -3.48 2.42
CA TRP A 13 -12.35 -3.27 3.47
C TRP A 13 -12.86 -3.51 4.89
N TYR A 14 -14.17 -3.52 5.10
CA TYR A 14 -14.78 -3.73 6.41
C TYR A 14 -14.47 -5.13 7.01
N ASP A 15 -14.15 -6.11 6.16
CA ASP A 15 -13.75 -7.46 6.59
C ASP A 15 -12.27 -7.76 6.23
N SER A 16 -11.47 -6.70 6.02
CA SER A 16 -10.07 -6.86 5.67
C SER A 16 -9.24 -7.13 6.93
N LYS A 17 -8.73 -8.36 7.04
CA LYS A 17 -7.71 -8.73 8.03
C LYS A 17 -6.48 -7.81 7.98
N ALA A 18 -6.23 -7.13 6.86
CA ALA A 18 -5.18 -6.15 6.77
C ALA A 18 -5.49 -4.93 7.65
N MET A 19 -6.73 -4.42 7.64
CA MET A 19 -7.13 -3.29 8.49
C MET A 19 -6.98 -3.63 9.98
N ASP A 20 -7.46 -4.81 10.40
CA ASP A 20 -7.28 -5.30 11.79
C ASP A 20 -5.80 -5.32 12.17
N TYR A 21 -4.92 -5.82 11.28
CA TYR A 21 -3.49 -5.82 11.52
C TYR A 21 -2.92 -4.41 11.68
N LEU A 22 -3.33 -3.45 10.86
CA LEU A 22 -2.85 -2.07 10.93
C LEU A 22 -3.24 -1.36 12.22
N GLU A 23 -4.39 -1.68 12.81
CA GLU A 23 -4.78 -1.18 14.13
C GLU A 23 -3.87 -1.69 15.25
N THR A 24 -3.33 -2.92 15.12
CA THR A 24 -2.40 -3.48 16.11
C THR A 24 -0.99 -2.90 16.04
N LEU A 25 -0.66 -2.18 14.96
CA LEU A 25 0.69 -1.67 14.76
C LEU A 25 1.01 -0.53 15.73
N PRO A 26 2.24 -0.50 16.29
CA PRO A 26 2.71 0.64 17.06
C PRO A 26 2.60 1.96 16.28
N ALA A 27 2.28 3.04 16.98
CA ALA A 27 2.06 4.36 16.36
C ALA A 27 3.30 4.93 15.65
N ASN A 28 4.50 4.47 15.99
CA ASN A 28 5.76 4.88 15.39
C ASN A 28 6.10 4.14 14.08
N ILE A 29 5.38 3.07 13.74
CA ILE A 29 5.54 2.36 12.47
C ILE A 29 4.81 3.16 11.40
N ALA A 30 5.46 3.55 10.30
CA ALA A 30 4.80 4.22 9.19
C ALA A 30 3.99 3.23 8.33
N ILE A 31 2.91 3.70 7.68
CA ILE A 31 2.14 2.90 6.72
C ILE A 31 2.31 3.49 5.33
N TYR A 32 2.80 2.69 4.39
CA TYR A 32 2.74 2.96 2.96
C TYR A 32 1.56 2.19 2.36
N THR A 33 0.77 2.84 1.51
CA THR A 33 -0.37 2.19 0.87
C THR A 33 -0.80 2.87 -0.43
N ASN A 34 -1.44 2.10 -1.32
CA ASN A 34 -2.15 2.60 -2.49
C ASN A 34 -3.53 3.18 -2.16
N GLU A 35 -4.05 2.97 -0.95
CA GLU A 35 -5.38 3.45 -0.52
C GLU A 35 -5.31 4.23 0.81
N PRO A 36 -4.62 5.38 0.87
CA PRO A 36 -4.39 6.11 2.12
C PRO A 36 -5.68 6.63 2.75
N GLY A 37 -6.69 6.97 1.93
CA GLY A 37 -8.00 7.40 2.42
C GLY A 37 -8.76 6.28 3.14
N ALA A 38 -8.68 5.05 2.63
CA ALA A 38 -9.32 3.89 3.25
C ALA A 38 -8.68 3.59 4.61
N VAL A 39 -7.35 3.52 4.66
CA VAL A 39 -6.62 3.25 5.92
C VAL A 39 -6.91 4.32 6.96
N TYR A 40 -6.90 5.61 6.59
CA TYR A 40 -7.20 6.69 7.54
C TYR A 40 -8.64 6.61 8.07
N LEU A 41 -9.61 6.33 7.20
CA LEU A 41 -11.01 6.25 7.60
C LEU A 41 -11.28 5.10 8.58
N TYR A 42 -10.61 3.95 8.40
CA TYR A 42 -10.83 2.76 9.21
C TYR A 42 -9.99 2.74 10.49
N THR A 43 -8.70 3.06 10.39
CA THR A 43 -7.74 2.90 11.50
C THR A 43 -7.46 4.20 12.25
N GLY A 44 -7.87 5.35 11.69
CA GLY A 44 -7.51 6.68 12.20
C GLY A 44 -6.03 7.04 12.01
N ARG A 45 -5.24 6.20 11.32
CA ARG A 45 -3.80 6.39 11.18
C ARG A 45 -3.44 7.11 9.87
N GLY A 46 -2.52 8.07 9.99
CA GLY A 46 -1.93 8.74 8.83
C GLY A 46 -1.07 7.77 8.01
N CYS A 47 -1.12 7.93 6.69
CA CYS A 47 -0.33 7.15 5.73
C CYS A 47 0.74 8.02 5.07
N ARG A 48 1.84 7.40 4.66
CA ARG A 48 2.82 7.99 3.75
C ARG A 48 2.43 7.65 2.32
N VAL A 49 2.53 8.64 1.45
CA VAL A 49 2.18 8.51 0.03
C VAL A 49 3.22 7.62 -0.64
N LEU A 50 2.76 6.60 -1.38
CA LEU A 50 3.62 5.86 -2.30
C LEU A 50 4.03 6.82 -3.42
N SER A 51 5.33 6.86 -3.76
CA SER A 51 5.78 7.67 -4.90
C SER A 51 5.03 7.21 -6.15
N GLU A 52 4.14 8.06 -6.67
CA GLU A 52 3.29 7.71 -7.80
C GLU A 52 4.14 7.54 -9.06
N ARG A 53 3.79 6.52 -9.84
CA ARG A 53 4.52 6.13 -11.06
C ARG A 53 4.23 7.07 -12.23
N VAL A 54 3.13 7.82 -12.17
CA VAL A 54 2.65 8.70 -13.25
C VAL A 54 1.96 9.90 -12.63
N ASP A 55 2.37 11.10 -13.03
CA ASP A 55 1.60 12.31 -12.74
C ASP A 55 0.25 12.23 -13.47
N PRO A 56 -0.89 12.17 -12.76
CA PRO A 56 -2.21 11.99 -13.36
C PRO A 56 -2.67 13.19 -14.21
N VAL A 57 -1.98 14.33 -14.11
CA VAL A 57 -2.25 15.56 -14.87
C VAL A 57 -1.42 15.61 -16.15
N THR A 58 -0.17 15.14 -16.12
CA THR A 58 0.76 15.27 -17.25
C THR A 58 1.03 13.96 -18.00
N GLY A 59 0.74 12.80 -17.41
CA GLY A 59 1.02 11.48 -17.99
C GLY A 59 2.52 11.15 -18.05
N ILE A 60 3.35 11.95 -17.40
CA ILE A 60 4.81 11.78 -17.37
C ILE A 60 5.15 10.90 -16.16
N ALA A 61 5.95 9.85 -16.40
CA ALA A 61 6.50 9.06 -15.32
C ALA A 61 7.41 9.95 -14.46
N TRP A 62 7.22 9.95 -13.14
CA TRP A 62 8.15 10.64 -12.25
C TRP A 62 9.54 10.03 -12.40
N ASP A 63 10.55 10.86 -12.72
CA ASP A 63 11.97 10.45 -12.82
C ASP A 63 12.50 9.78 -11.54
N ASN A 64 11.81 9.98 -10.40
CA ASN A 64 12.22 9.47 -9.09
C ASN A 64 11.44 8.22 -8.63
N PHE A 65 10.72 7.53 -9.52
CA PHE A 65 9.96 6.33 -9.14
C PHE A 65 10.86 5.26 -8.52
N ASP A 66 11.97 4.93 -9.16
CA ASP A 66 12.91 3.90 -8.68
C ASP A 66 13.53 4.28 -7.32
N GLU A 67 13.86 5.56 -7.13
CA GLU A 67 14.36 6.08 -5.84
C GLU A 67 13.30 6.02 -4.74
N GLY A 68 12.05 6.37 -5.07
CA GLY A 68 10.92 6.30 -4.15
C GLY A 68 10.62 4.86 -3.72
N VAL A 69 10.64 3.93 -4.67
CA VAL A 69 10.51 2.49 -4.42
C VAL A 69 11.64 1.99 -3.52
N ALA A 70 12.89 2.38 -3.81
CA ALA A 70 14.04 2.00 -2.99
C ALA A 70 13.91 2.52 -1.56
N PHE A 71 13.43 3.75 -1.38
CA PHE A 71 13.18 4.35 -0.08
C PHE A 71 12.10 3.58 0.71
N VAL A 72 10.94 3.31 0.09
CA VAL A 72 9.86 2.53 0.73
C VAL A 72 10.36 1.16 1.14
N ARG A 73 11.07 0.46 0.25
CA ARG A 73 11.63 -0.86 0.55
C ARG A 73 12.61 -0.80 1.70
N ASN A 74 13.48 0.20 1.74
CA ASN A 74 14.46 0.34 2.81
C ASN A 74 13.79 0.60 4.17
N ASP A 75 12.77 1.46 4.22
CA ASP A 75 12.00 1.74 5.43
C ASP A 75 11.26 0.49 5.95
N VAL A 76 10.65 -0.28 5.04
CA VAL A 76 9.96 -1.53 5.38
C VAL A 76 10.94 -2.60 5.86
N ARG A 77 12.10 -2.74 5.19
CA ARG A 77 13.15 -3.69 5.57
C ARG A 77 13.82 -3.35 6.89
N SER A 78 13.88 -2.06 7.23
CA SER A 78 14.45 -1.57 8.48
C SER A 78 13.47 -1.67 9.66
N GLY A 79 12.24 -2.15 9.43
CA GLY A 79 11.21 -2.26 10.46
C GLY A 79 10.60 -0.91 10.89
N TYR A 80 10.87 0.17 10.15
CA TYR A 80 10.29 1.49 10.43
C TYR A 80 8.93 1.70 9.76
N ALA A 81 8.57 0.84 8.80
CA ALA A 81 7.33 0.93 8.08
C ALA A 81 6.73 -0.43 7.69
N VAL A 82 5.44 -0.42 7.36
CA VAL A 82 4.74 -1.50 6.65
C VAL A 82 4.31 -1.00 5.27
N LEU A 83 4.29 -1.90 4.30
CA LEU A 83 3.68 -1.66 2.99
C LEU A 83 2.40 -2.49 2.88
N VAL A 84 1.27 -1.83 2.62
CA VAL A 84 -0.04 -2.47 2.47
C VAL A 84 -0.61 -2.12 1.11
N LEU A 85 -0.86 -3.14 0.31
CA LEU A 85 -1.44 -2.99 -1.01
C LEU A 85 -2.81 -3.68 -1.03
N PHE A 86 -3.84 -2.92 -1.37
CA PHE A 86 -5.22 -3.39 -1.50
C PHE A 86 -5.54 -3.74 -2.95
N ASP A 87 -6.39 -4.74 -3.16
CA ASP A 87 -6.87 -5.21 -4.48
C ASP A 87 -5.75 -5.55 -5.50
N VAL A 88 -4.71 -6.25 -5.06
CA VAL A 88 -3.55 -6.61 -5.91
C VAL A 88 -3.77 -7.84 -6.80
N ASP A 89 -4.91 -8.52 -6.70
CA ASP A 89 -5.15 -9.76 -7.47
C ASP A 89 -5.29 -9.51 -8.98
N GLY A 90 -5.58 -8.27 -9.39
CA GLY A 90 -5.61 -7.85 -10.81
C GLY A 90 -4.34 -7.13 -11.29
N VAL A 91 -3.34 -6.93 -10.42
CA VAL A 91 -2.11 -6.19 -10.74
C VAL A 91 -1.09 -7.14 -11.38
N ASP A 92 -0.34 -6.65 -12.37
CA ASP A 92 0.71 -7.43 -13.02
C ASP A 92 1.79 -7.83 -11.99
N GLN A 93 2.22 -9.09 -12.02
CA GLN A 93 3.20 -9.60 -11.05
C GLN A 93 4.56 -8.90 -11.15
N SER A 94 4.95 -8.44 -12.35
CA SER A 94 6.19 -7.70 -12.55
C SER A 94 6.12 -6.30 -11.94
N GLU A 95 4.96 -5.64 -12.01
CA GLU A 95 4.70 -4.36 -11.37
C GLU A 95 4.65 -4.50 -9.85
N LEU A 96 3.97 -5.54 -9.35
CA LEU A 96 3.95 -5.85 -7.93
C LEU A 96 5.36 -6.16 -7.42
N ALA A 97 6.14 -6.97 -8.14
CA ALA A 97 7.52 -7.28 -7.79
C ALA A 97 8.40 -6.03 -7.77
N GLN A 98 8.19 -5.06 -8.66
CA GLN A 98 8.89 -3.78 -8.62
C GLN A 98 8.62 -2.98 -7.35
N LEU A 99 7.53 -3.22 -6.62
CA LEU A 99 7.30 -2.60 -5.32
C LEU A 99 7.81 -3.49 -4.18
N THR A 100 7.64 -4.81 -4.31
CA THR A 100 7.72 -5.74 -3.17
C THR A 100 8.96 -6.62 -3.14
N ASP A 101 9.83 -6.56 -4.14
CA ASP A 101 11.05 -7.38 -4.19
C ASP A 101 11.90 -7.23 -2.91
N GLY A 102 12.25 -8.38 -2.34
CA GLY A 102 13.01 -8.48 -1.09
C GLY A 102 12.24 -8.09 0.18
N LEU A 103 10.92 -7.82 0.10
CA LEU A 103 10.06 -7.64 1.27
C LEU A 103 9.42 -8.96 1.70
N VAL A 104 9.14 -9.09 2.99
CA VAL A 104 8.48 -10.29 3.53
C VAL A 104 6.97 -10.08 3.52
N LEU A 105 6.26 -10.93 2.78
CA LEU A 105 4.80 -11.00 2.80
C LEU A 105 4.36 -11.66 4.10
N ILE A 106 3.71 -10.90 4.98
CA ILE A 106 3.24 -11.38 6.29
C ILE A 106 1.75 -11.73 6.29
N MET A 107 1.00 -11.19 5.34
CA MET A 107 -0.43 -11.45 5.21
C MET A 107 -0.88 -11.27 3.76
N LYS A 108 -1.68 -12.22 3.26
CA LYS A 108 -2.48 -12.04 2.05
C LYS A 108 -3.92 -12.47 2.31
N SER A 109 -4.90 -11.60 2.10
CA SER A 109 -6.32 -11.88 2.38
C SER A 109 -7.23 -11.04 1.49
N GLY A 110 -8.21 -11.66 0.83
CA GLY A 110 -9.27 -10.94 0.11
C GLY A 110 -8.79 -10.03 -1.04
N GLY A 111 -7.59 -10.26 -1.57
CA GLY A 111 -6.93 -9.39 -2.56
C GLY A 111 -5.97 -8.37 -1.96
N ASP A 112 -5.86 -8.30 -0.63
CA ASP A 112 -4.95 -7.42 0.08
C ASP A 112 -3.64 -8.14 0.41
N ALA A 113 -2.53 -7.41 0.39
CA ALA A 113 -1.21 -7.91 0.72
C ALA A 113 -0.49 -6.95 1.68
N VAL A 114 0.01 -7.48 2.79
CA VAL A 114 0.78 -6.74 3.79
C VAL A 114 2.22 -7.25 3.81
N TYR A 115 3.16 -6.33 3.67
CA TYR A 115 4.59 -6.57 3.71
C TYR A 115 5.21 -5.84 4.89
N TYR A 116 6.00 -6.56 5.67
CA TYR A 116 6.69 -6.04 6.85
C TYR A 116 7.94 -6.87 7.11
N ALA A 117 9.06 -6.22 7.43
CA ALA A 117 10.19 -6.89 8.03
C ALA A 117 10.23 -6.53 9.53
N PRO A 118 10.16 -7.52 10.44
CA PRO A 118 10.48 -7.24 11.83
C PRO A 118 11.93 -6.76 11.96
N PRO A 119 12.20 -5.77 12.84
CA PRO A 119 13.55 -5.24 13.06
C PRO A 119 14.52 -6.28 13.63
#